data_AF-A0A522F972-F1
#
_entry.id   AF-A0A522F972-F1
#
_cell.length_a   1.000
_cell.length_b   1.000
_cell.length_c   1.000
_cell.angle_alpha   90.00
_cell.angle_beta   90.00
_cell.angle_gamma   90.00
#
_symmetry.space_group_name_H-M   'P 1'
#
loop_
_entity.id
_entity.type
_entity.pdbx_description
1 polymer ?
#
loop_
_entity_poly.entity_id
_entity_poly.type
_entity_poly.pdbx_seq_one_letter_code
_entity_poly.pdbx_strand_id
1 'polypeptide(L)'
;MKVPTRHDYKNGHSIELLRSGENYFAACERIIKNAKHYIHFQTYIVDDDETGRRFVNVLIKAARRGIRVYFLLDAYGGSSFSEDLINKVEEAGILFRKFSPGLITRGFQLSL
;
A
#
# COMPACT_ATOMS: atom_id res chain seq x y z
N MET A 1 -18.28 29.75 1.10
CA MET A 1 -17.99 28.36 1.52
C MET A 1 -18.47 28.19 2.96
N LYS A 2 -19.32 27.21 3.24
CA LYS A 2 -19.75 26.90 4.62
C LYS A 2 -18.57 26.27 5.36
N VAL A 3 -18.07 26.94 6.39
CA VAL A 3 -17.15 26.33 7.35
C VAL A 3 -17.90 25.17 8.01
N PRO A 4 -17.40 23.92 7.97
CA PRO A 4 -18.08 22.80 8.60
C PRO A 4 -18.25 23.10 10.10
N THR A 5 -19.49 23.08 10.58
CA THR A 5 -19.77 23.19 12.02
C THR A 5 -19.22 21.96 12.71
N ARG A 6 -18.53 22.19 13.84
CA ARG A 6 -17.87 21.17 14.64
C ARG A 6 -18.91 20.10 15.07
N HIS A 7 -18.67 18.84 14.68
CA HIS A 7 -19.19 17.57 15.23
C HIS A 7 -20.39 16.87 14.54
N ASP A 8 -20.10 16.20 13.42
CA ASP A 8 -20.75 14.93 13.00
C ASP A 8 -19.83 13.72 13.28
N TYR A 9 -19.09 13.73 14.40
CA TYR A 9 -18.22 12.60 14.72
C TYR A 9 -19.05 11.39 15.14
N LYS A 10 -18.77 10.24 14.52
CA LYS A 10 -19.36 8.95 14.92
C LYS A 10 -18.52 8.35 16.04
N ASN A 11 -19.18 7.71 17.00
CA ASN A 11 -18.53 6.93 18.06
C ASN A 11 -18.04 5.57 17.51
N GLY A 12 -17.22 4.86 18.28
CA GLY A 12 -16.70 3.53 17.91
C GLY A 12 -15.35 3.55 17.17
N HIS A 13 -14.69 4.70 17.12
CA HIS A 13 -13.32 4.82 16.61
C HIS A 13 -12.31 4.88 17.76
N SER A 14 -11.16 4.23 17.56
CA SER A 14 -10.01 4.30 18.45
C SER A 14 -8.82 4.85 17.68
N ILE A 15 -8.03 5.70 18.32
CA ILE A 15 -6.80 6.26 17.74
C ILE A 15 -5.62 5.74 18.56
N GLU A 16 -4.61 5.25 17.87
CA GLU A 16 -3.35 4.80 18.46
C GLU A 16 -2.20 5.59 17.82
N LEU A 17 -1.36 6.21 18.66
CA LEU A 17 -0.15 6.90 18.18
C LEU A 17 1.00 5.90 18.09
N LEU A 18 1.44 5.60 16.86
CA LEU A 18 2.60 4.76 16.60
C LEU A 18 3.85 5.65 16.50
N ARG A 19 4.82 5.41 17.40
CA ARG A 19 5.99 6.30 17.58
C ARG A 19 7.25 5.89 16.81
N SER A 20 7.19 4.82 16.02
CA SER A 20 8.33 4.34 15.24
C SER A 20 7.87 3.65 13.96
N GLY A 21 8.78 3.55 13.00
CA GLY A 21 8.55 2.78 11.77
C GLY A 21 8.28 1.31 12.05
N GLU A 22 9.00 0.71 13.00
CA GLU A 22 8.79 -0.69 13.39
C GLU A 22 7.36 -0.93 13.90
N ASN A 23 6.87 -0.06 14.80
CA ASN A 23 5.50 -0.14 15.33
C ASN A 23 4.46 0.05 14.21
N TYR A 24 4.74 0.96 13.27
CA TYR A 24 3.90 1.18 12.09
C TYR A 24 3.79 -0.08 11.22
N PHE A 25 4.92 -0.65 10.80
CA PHE A 25 4.92 -1.84 9.95
C PHE A 25 4.29 -3.06 10.65
N ALA A 26 4.56 -3.25 11.94
CA ALA A 26 3.93 -4.31 12.73
C ALA A 26 2.40 -4.17 12.79
N ALA A 27 1.89 -2.94 12.97
CA ALA A 27 0.46 -2.67 12.97
C ALA A 27 -0.17 -2.94 11.60
N CYS A 28 0.46 -2.49 10.51
CA CYS A 28 0.01 -2.77 9.15
C CYS A 28 -0.06 -4.27 8.86
N GLU A 29 0.97 -5.04 9.22
CA GLU A 29 0.95 -6.49 9.05
C GLU A 29 -0.19 -7.16 9.83
N ARG A 30 -0.43 -6.73 11.07
CA ARG A 30 -1.54 -7.25 11.88
C ARG A 30 -2.87 -6.97 11.20
N ILE A 31 -3.07 -5.78 10.63
CA ILE A 31 -4.28 -5.43 9.89
C ILE A 31 -4.44 -6.33 8.65
N ILE A 32 -3.39 -6.50 7.84
CA ILE A 32 -3.40 -7.35 6.63
C ILE A 32 -3.69 -8.82 6.98
N LYS A 33 -3.08 -9.34 8.05
CA LYS A 33 -3.30 -10.72 8.52
C LYS A 33 -4.74 -10.96 8.95
N ASN A 34 -5.41 -9.95 9.54
CA ASN A 34 -6.78 -10.06 10.03
C ASN A 34 -7.86 -9.69 8.99
N ALA A 35 -7.49 -9.10 7.85
CA ALA A 35 -8.43 -8.74 6.79
C ALA A 35 -9.29 -9.93 6.34
N LYS A 36 -10.58 -9.67 6.11
CA LYS A 36 -11.61 -10.69 5.83
C LYS A 36 -12.19 -10.66 4.42
N HIS A 37 -12.16 -9.51 3.73
CA HIS A 37 -12.79 -9.36 2.42
C HIS A 37 -11.84 -8.77 1.38
N TYR A 38 -11.30 -7.58 1.65
CA TYR A 38 -10.43 -6.88 0.73
C TYR A 38 -9.40 -6.02 1.44
N ILE A 39 -8.34 -5.67 0.72
CA ILE A 39 -7.29 -4.74 1.13
C ILE A 39 -7.04 -3.79 -0.04
N HIS A 40 -7.14 -2.49 0.23
CA HIS A 40 -6.60 -1.45 -0.65
C HIS A 40 -5.29 -0.98 -0.04
N PHE A 41 -4.18 -1.33 -0.67
CA PHE A 41 -2.86 -0.87 -0.29
C PHE A 41 -2.39 0.17 -1.28
N GLN A 42 -2.20 1.40 -0.81
CA GLN A 42 -1.75 2.53 -1.61
C GLN A 42 -0.58 3.17 -0.89
N THR A 43 0.55 3.34 -1.58
CA THR A 43 1.76 3.92 -1.00
C THR A 43 2.62 4.60 -2.05
N TYR A 44 3.48 5.50 -1.58
CA TYR A 44 4.42 6.23 -2.42
C TYR A 44 5.66 5.40 -2.75
N ILE A 45 6.33 4.81 -1.74
CA ILE A 45 7.57 4.04 -1.94
C ILE A 45 7.39 2.60 -1.45
N VAL A 46 7.89 1.66 -2.25
CA VAL A 46 8.25 0.30 -1.85
C VAL A 46 9.51 -0.09 -2.60
N ASP A 47 10.60 -0.26 -1.87
CA ASP A 47 11.87 -0.72 -2.43
C ASP A 47 11.94 -2.26 -2.43
N ASP A 48 12.75 -2.82 -3.33
CA ASP A 48 13.09 -4.25 -3.32
C ASP A 48 14.17 -4.56 -2.25
N ASP A 49 13.85 -4.22 -1.00
CA ASP A 49 14.70 -4.41 0.18
C ASP A 49 14.03 -5.35 1.20
N GLU A 50 14.64 -5.50 2.38
CA GLU A 50 14.08 -6.35 3.44
C GLU A 50 12.66 -5.93 3.82
N THR A 51 12.41 -4.63 3.97
CA THR A 51 11.12 -4.09 4.42
C THR A 51 10.05 -4.25 3.34
N GLY A 52 10.35 -3.88 2.10
CA GLY A 52 9.43 -4.00 0.97
C GLY A 52 9.10 -5.45 0.66
N ARG A 53 10.09 -6.35 0.62
CA ARG A 53 9.86 -7.80 0.46
C ARG A 53 9.00 -8.37 1.58
N ARG A 54 9.29 -7.99 2.83
CA ARG A 54 8.50 -8.41 3.99
C ARG A 54 7.04 -7.99 3.81
N PHE A 55 6.78 -6.74 3.42
CA PHE A 55 5.43 -6.23 3.24
C PHE A 55 4.67 -6.89 2.08
N VAL A 56 5.33 -7.02 0.93
CA VAL A 56 4.81 -7.73 -0.26
C VAL A 56 4.42 -9.17 0.11
N ASN A 57 5.27 -9.87 0.86
CA ASN A 57 4.99 -11.23 1.28
C ASN A 57 3.73 -11.35 2.16
N VAL A 58 3.44 -10.36 3.01
CA VAL A 58 2.22 -10.38 3.84
C VAL A 58 0.98 -10.14 2.97
N LEU A 59 1.05 -9.25 1.97
CA LEU A 59 -0.02 -9.05 0.99
C LEU A 59 -0.28 -10.31 0.15
N ILE A 60 0.78 -10.97 -0.33
CA ILE A 60 0.69 -12.25 -1.06
C ILE A 60 0.01 -13.32 -0.22
N LYS A 61 0.38 -13.44 1.07
CA LYS A 61 -0.28 -14.37 1.99
C LYS A 61 -1.76 -14.06 2.19
N ALA A 62 -2.15 -12.78 2.17
CA ALA A 62 -3.56 -12.39 2.23
C ALA A 62 -4.31 -12.77 0.94
N ALA A 63 -3.72 -12.49 -0.22
CA ALA A 63 -4.30 -12.84 -1.52
C ALA A 63 -4.51 -14.36 -1.65
N ARG A 64 -3.49 -15.16 -1.29
CA ARG A 64 -3.57 -16.63 -1.28
C ARG A 64 -4.61 -17.20 -0.29
N ARG A 65 -4.99 -16.44 0.74
CA ARG A 65 -6.10 -16.80 1.64
C ARG A 65 -7.49 -16.49 1.04
N GLY A 66 -7.55 -15.90 -0.14
CA GLY A 66 -8.79 -15.50 -0.82
C GLY A 66 -9.23 -14.07 -0.54
N ILE A 67 -8.37 -13.23 0.06
CA ILE A 67 -8.66 -11.80 0.25
C ILE A 67 -8.39 -11.06 -1.05
N ARG A 68 -9.31 -10.19 -1.49
CA ARG A 68 -9.09 -9.36 -2.68
C ARG A 68 -8.09 -8.25 -2.36
N VAL A 69 -6.93 -8.25 -3.01
CA VAL A 69 -5.90 -7.24 -2.76
C VAL A 69 -5.75 -6.34 -3.99
N TYR A 70 -5.84 -5.03 -3.75
CA TYR A 70 -5.58 -3.97 -4.70
C TYR A 70 -4.32 -3.25 -4.25
N PHE A 71 -3.28 -3.26 -5.06
CA PHE A 71 -2.02 -2.60 -4.75
C PHE A 71 -1.75 -1.50 -5.78
N LEU A 72 -1.81 -0.25 -5.32
CA LEU A 72 -1.43 0.93 -6.09
C LEU A 72 -0.12 1.49 -5.55
N LEU A 73 0.92 1.51 -6.37
CA LEU A 73 2.22 2.08 -6.03
C LEU A 73 2.48 3.33 -6.87
N ASP A 74 2.99 4.40 -6.27
CA ASP A 74 3.40 5.57 -7.06
C ASP A 74 4.53 5.21 -8.05
N ALA A 75 4.43 5.65 -9.30
CA ALA A 75 5.40 5.29 -10.33
C ALA A 75 6.81 5.85 -10.07
N TYR A 76 6.92 7.00 -9.41
CA TYR A 76 8.21 7.62 -9.10
C TYR A 76 8.83 6.98 -7.85
N GLY A 77 8.08 6.90 -6.76
CA GLY A 77 8.55 6.28 -5.53
C GLY A 77 8.72 4.75 -5.63
N GLY A 78 8.04 4.11 -6.58
CA GLY A 78 8.15 2.68 -6.90
C GLY A 78 9.12 2.36 -8.04
N SER A 79 10.03 3.26 -8.38
CA SER A 79 10.99 3.06 -9.49
C SER A 79 11.97 1.91 -9.26
N SER A 80 12.24 1.58 -8.00
CA SER A 80 13.05 0.43 -7.53
C SER A 80 12.26 -0.89 -7.42
N PHE A 81 10.93 -0.85 -7.57
CA PHE A 81 10.09 -2.03 -7.46
C PHE A 81 10.26 -2.90 -8.71
N SER A 82 11.05 -3.97 -8.55
CA SER A 82 11.51 -4.82 -9.65
C SER A 82 10.38 -5.54 -10.38
N GLU A 83 10.58 -5.82 -11.67
CA GLU A 83 9.66 -6.64 -12.48
C GLU A 83 9.41 -8.02 -11.85
N ASP A 84 10.43 -8.60 -11.20
CA ASP A 84 10.29 -9.86 -10.45
C ASP A 84 9.31 -9.75 -9.29
N LEU A 85 9.31 -8.63 -8.55
CA LEU A 85 8.33 -8.38 -7.50
C LEU A 85 6.94 -8.14 -8.07
N ILE A 86 6.83 -7.41 -9.18
CA ILE A 86 5.55 -7.19 -9.88
C ILE A 86 4.94 -8.54 -10.27
N ASN A 87 5.72 -9.40 -10.95
CA ASN A 87 5.27 -10.73 -11.36
C ASN A 87 4.82 -11.57 -10.16
N LYS A 88 5.61 -11.62 -9.08
CA LYS A 88 5.23 -12.36 -7.85
C LYS A 88 3.92 -11.87 -7.24
N VAL A 89 3.66 -10.57 -7.28
CA VAL A 89 2.44 -9.94 -6.76
C VAL A 89 1.25 -10.32 -7.64
N GLU A 90 1.38 -10.18 -8.96
CA GLU A 90 0.33 -10.50 -9.92
C GLU A 90 0.01 -12.00 -9.97
N GLU A 91 1.03 -12.88 -9.94
CA GLU A 91 0.88 -14.34 -9.85
C GLU A 91 0.15 -14.78 -8.58
N ALA A 92 0.27 -14.01 -7.48
CA ALA A 92 -0.47 -14.27 -6.25
C ALA A 92 -1.95 -13.85 -6.33
N GLY A 93 -2.40 -13.30 -7.46
CA GLY A 93 -3.76 -12.80 -7.68
C GLY A 93 -4.00 -11.38 -7.15
N ILE A 94 -2.93 -10.61 -6.89
CA ILE A 94 -3.04 -9.22 -6.47
C ILE A 94 -3.23 -8.33 -7.70
N LEU A 95 -4.19 -7.41 -7.63
CA LEU A 95 -4.44 -6.42 -8.67
C LEU A 95 -3.47 -5.25 -8.48
N PHE A 96 -2.33 -5.30 -9.16
CA PHE A 96 -1.26 -4.30 -9.06
C PHE A 96 -1.37 -3.21 -10.14
N ARG A 97 -1.15 -1.94 -9.79
CA ARG A 97 -1.00 -0.83 -10.74
C ARG A 97 0.01 0.19 -10.23
N LYS A 98 0.64 0.90 -11.17
CA LYS A 98 1.38 2.13 -10.87
C LYS A 98 0.47 3.35 -11.01
N PHE A 99 0.47 4.24 -10.02
CA PHE A 99 -0.21 5.53 -10.07
C PHE A 99 0.65 6.54 -10.82
N SER A 100 0.01 7.38 -11.64
CA SER A 100 0.67 8.35 -12.53
C SER A 100 1.85 7.76 -13.32
N PRO A 101 1.64 6.71 -14.13
CA PRO A 101 2.67 6.13 -14.99
C PRO A 101 2.97 7.09 -16.15
N GLY A 102 3.70 8.16 -15.85
CA GLY A 102 4.11 9.19 -16.78
C GLY A 102 5.50 8.95 -17.36
N LEU A 103 5.91 9.81 -18.29
CA LEU A 103 7.31 9.89 -18.73
C LEU A 103 8.17 10.38 -17.56
N ILE A 104 8.83 9.43 -16.88
CA ILE A 104 9.85 9.71 -15.88
C ILE A 104 11.21 9.59 -16.58
N THR A 105 11.84 10.73 -16.87
CA THR A 105 13.14 10.78 -17.56
C THR A 105 13.99 11.90 -16.97
N ARG A 106 15.24 11.58 -16.59
CA ARG A 106 16.24 12.54 -16.07
C ARG A 106 15.72 13.44 -14.93
N GLY A 107 14.91 12.90 -14.02
CA GLY A 107 14.33 13.64 -12.89
C GLY A 107 13.11 14.50 -13.23
N PHE A 108 12.60 14.44 -14.46
CA PHE A 108 11.37 15.09 -14.87
C PHE A 108 10.23 14.06 -14.90
N GLN A 109 9.12 14.35 -14.23
CA GLN A 109 7.90 13.53 -14.24
C GLN A 109 6.77 14.33 -14.90
N LEU A 110 6.35 13.89 -16.09
CA LEU A 110 5.12 14.37 -16.71
C LEU A 110 3.98 13.43 -16.32
N SER A 111 3.11 13.86 -15.41
CA SER A 111 1.87 13.15 -15.10
C SER A 111 0.82 13.54 -16.16
N LEU A 112 0.43 12.59 -17.02
CA LEU A 112 -0.67 12.76 -17.98
C LEU A 112 -2.00 12.35 -17.36
#